data_AF-A0A1Y3BBD1-F1
#
_entry.id   AF-A0A1Y3BBD1-F1
#
_cell.length_a   1.000
_cell.length_b   1.000
_cell.length_c   1.000
_cell.angle_alpha   90.00
_cell.angle_beta   90.00
_cell.angle_gamma   90.00
#
_symmetry.space_group_name_H-M   'P 1'
#
loop_
_entity.id
_entity.type
_entity.pdbx_description
1 polymer ?
#
loop_
_entity_poly.entity_id
_entity_poly.type
_entity_poly.pdbx_seq_one_letter_code
_entity_poly.pdbx_strand_id
1 'polypeptide(L)'
;RKLFIGKLPKFITETDILQTFEQFGQIEECIILRDNQGQSRGCAFVTFSTRSNATQAMRELNQTKIFDGCLVPIVFHIQGSILNHHIHRLHQPERIQ
;
A
#
# COMPACT_ATOMS: atom_id res chain seq x y z
N ARG A 1 -2.84 7.71 -8.38
CA ARG A 1 -3.53 8.03 -7.11
C ARG A 1 -3.44 6.85 -6.15
N LYS A 2 -3.64 5.63 -6.65
CA LYS A 2 -3.46 4.40 -5.89
C LYS A 2 -1.99 3.96 -5.83
N LEU A 3 -1.54 3.61 -4.64
CA LEU A 3 -0.22 3.09 -4.32
C LEU A 3 -0.36 1.67 -3.79
N PHE A 4 0.57 0.82 -4.20
CA PHE A 4 0.80 -0.47 -3.56
C PHE A 4 1.96 -0.34 -2.59
N ILE A 5 1.80 -0.87 -1.39
CA ILE A 5 2.79 -0.89 -0.33
C ILE A 5 3.11 -2.35 -0.05
N GLY A 6 4.35 -2.75 -0.26
CA GLY A 6 4.83 -4.10 -0.01
C GLY A 6 5.84 -4.16 1.13
N LYS A 7 6.12 -5.39 1.59
CA LYS A 7 7.04 -5.68 2.70
C LYS A 7 6.62 -5.04 4.02
N LEU A 8 5.32 -4.94 4.25
CA LEU A 8 4.76 -4.54 5.54
C LEU A 8 4.88 -5.68 6.56
N PRO A 9 5.16 -5.36 7.82
CA PRO A 9 4.99 -6.32 8.91
C PRO A 9 3.54 -6.82 8.98
N LYS A 10 3.35 -8.10 9.32
CA LYS A 10 2.01 -8.72 9.35
C LYS A 10 1.07 -8.15 10.40
N PHE A 11 1.60 -7.49 11.44
CA PHE A 11 0.82 -6.88 12.51
C PHE A 11 0.35 -5.45 12.17
N ILE A 12 0.85 -4.85 11.08
CA ILE A 12 0.43 -3.52 10.66
C ILE A 12 -1.06 -3.54 10.31
N THR A 13 -1.76 -2.53 10.79
CA THR A 13 -3.19 -2.31 10.59
C THR A 13 -3.44 -1.17 9.62
N GLU A 14 -4.65 -1.10 9.10
CA GLU A 14 -5.13 -0.01 8.28
C GLU A 14 -4.95 1.34 9.00
N THR A 15 -5.16 1.39 10.32
CA THR A 15 -4.94 2.58 11.15
C THR A 15 -3.49 3.02 11.16
N ASP A 16 -2.53 2.11 11.34
CA ASP A 16 -1.09 2.44 11.32
C ASP A 16 -0.66 3.05 9.98
N ILE A 17 -1.20 2.50 8.89
CA ILE A 17 -1.01 3.02 7.54
C ILE A 17 -1.61 4.44 7.47
N LEU A 18 -2.89 4.61 7.80
CA LEU A 18 -3.56 5.91 7.75
C LEU A 18 -2.78 6.99 8.52
N GLN A 19 -2.35 6.70 9.76
CA GLN A 19 -1.56 7.63 10.57
C GLN A 19 -0.18 7.94 9.97
N THR A 20 0.45 6.96 9.33
CA THR A 20 1.74 7.18 8.66
C THR A 20 1.60 8.05 7.41
N PHE A 21 0.48 7.91 6.68
CA PHE A 21 0.29 8.51 5.36
C PHE A 21 -0.55 9.79 5.36
N GLU A 22 -1.30 10.09 6.43
CA GLU A 22 -2.16 11.28 6.50
C GLU A 22 -1.38 12.59 6.33
N GLN A 23 -0.09 12.61 6.71
CA GLN A 23 0.80 13.77 6.56
C GLN A 23 1.01 14.18 5.08
N PHE A 24 0.85 13.26 4.12
CA PHE A 24 0.97 13.54 2.69
C PHE A 24 -0.37 13.96 2.07
N GLY A 25 -1.46 13.92 2.85
CA GLY A 25 -2.79 14.37 2.48
C GLY A 25 -3.85 13.28 2.62
N GLN A 26 -5.08 13.64 2.26
CA GLN A 26 -6.27 12.82 2.50
C GLN A 26 -6.23 11.48 1.76
N ILE A 27 -6.48 10.40 2.51
CA ILE A 27 -6.60 9.03 2.02
C ILE A 27 -8.09 8.72 1.84
N GLU A 28 -8.46 8.25 0.65
CA GLU A 28 -9.83 7.84 0.31
C GLU A 28 -10.07 6.36 0.64
N GLU A 29 -9.04 5.52 0.48
CA GLU A 29 -9.16 4.07 0.65
C GLU A 29 -7.83 3.49 1.17
N CYS A 30 -7.91 2.60 2.15
CA CYS A 30 -6.80 1.79 2.62
C CYS A 30 -7.27 0.33 2.75
N ILE A 31 -6.56 -0.60 2.11
CA ILE A 31 -6.91 -2.03 2.10
C ILE A 31 -5.65 -2.84 2.36
N ILE A 32 -5.60 -3.56 3.47
CA ILE A 32 -4.56 -4.57 3.70
C ILE A 32 -4.95 -5.86 2.98
N LEU A 33 -4.01 -6.40 2.21
CA LEU A 33 -4.21 -7.67 1.53
C LEU A 33 -4.05 -8.81 2.52
N ARG A 34 -5.14 -9.54 2.73
CA ARG A 34 -5.21 -10.70 3.62
C ARG A 34 -5.37 -11.99 2.81
N ASP A 35 -4.96 -13.11 3.38
CA ASP A 35 -5.21 -14.43 2.81
C ASP A 35 -6.61 -14.95 3.19
N ASN A 36 -6.94 -16.18 2.77
CA ASN A 36 -8.24 -16.80 3.05
C ASN A 36 -8.47 -17.09 4.54
N GLN A 37 -7.43 -17.03 5.37
CA GLN A 37 -7.51 -17.16 6.82
C GLN A 37 -7.58 -15.79 7.53
N GLY A 38 -7.62 -14.69 6.77
CA GLY A 38 -7.65 -13.32 7.29
C GLY A 38 -6.28 -12.78 7.73
N GLN A 39 -5.19 -13.52 7.51
CA GLN A 39 -3.85 -13.11 7.89
C GLN A 39 -3.27 -12.13 6.87
N SER A 40 -2.58 -11.09 7.34
CA SER A 40 -1.92 -10.12 6.46
C SER A 40 -0.86 -10.80 5.59
N ARG A 41 -0.91 -10.51 4.29
CA ARG A 41 0.10 -10.93 3.32
C ARG A 41 1.32 -10.00 3.32
N GLY A 42 1.37 -9.02 4.24
CA GLY A 42 2.45 -8.04 4.32
C GLY A 42 2.43 -7.01 3.20
N CYS A 43 1.25 -6.74 2.64
CA CYS A 43 1.06 -5.78 1.57
C CYS A 43 -0.27 -5.05 1.73
N ALA A 44 -0.35 -3.81 1.24
CA ALA A 44 -1.56 -2.99 1.28
C ALA A 44 -1.70 -2.12 0.03
N PHE A 45 -2.92 -1.67 -0.22
CA PHE A 45 -3.23 -0.62 -1.18
C PHE A 45 -3.70 0.64 -0.47
N VAL A 46 -3.19 1.79 -0.90
CA VAL A 46 -3.61 3.11 -0.40
C VAL A 46 -3.98 3.99 -1.57
N THR A 47 -5.18 4.55 -1.55
CA THR A 47 -5.67 5.50 -2.55
C THR A 47 -5.74 6.88 -1.92
N PHE A 48 -4.94 7.82 -2.43
CA PHE A 48 -5.03 9.23 -2.05
C PHE A 48 -6.06 9.97 -2.91
N SER A 49 -6.64 11.03 -2.35
CA SER A 49 -7.57 11.91 -3.06
C SER A 49 -6.97 12.52 -4.32
N THR A 50 -5.69 12.93 -4.25
CA THR A 50 -4.96 13.52 -5.38
C THR A 50 -3.76 12.70 -5.82
N ARG A 51 -3.33 12.87 -7.07
CA ARG A 51 -2.10 12.25 -7.59
C ARG A 51 -0.85 12.87 -6.97
N SER A 52 -0.91 14.16 -6.59
CA SER A 52 0.20 14.87 -5.97
C SER A 52 0.55 14.22 -4.63
N ASN A 53 -0.44 14.01 -3.76
CA ASN A 53 -0.29 13.38 -2.44
C ASN A 53 0.37 12.00 -2.57
N ALA A 54 -0.13 11.17 -3.49
CA ALA A 54 0.44 9.85 -3.76
C ALA A 54 1.90 9.91 -4.25
N THR A 55 2.23 10.92 -5.06
CA THR A 55 3.60 11.09 -5.59
C THR A 55 4.55 11.57 -4.50
N GLN A 56 4.08 12.45 -3.60
CA GLN A 56 4.85 12.93 -2.46
C GLN A 56 5.12 11.81 -1.46
N ALA A 57 4.08 11.07 -1.05
CA ALA A 57 4.21 9.91 -0.16
C ALA A 57 5.23 8.89 -0.71
N MET A 58 5.18 8.62 -2.01
CA MET A 58 6.16 7.74 -2.65
C MET A 58 7.57 8.30 -2.62
N ARG A 59 7.75 9.59 -2.90
CA ARG A 59 9.09 10.20 -2.91
C ARG A 59 9.72 10.20 -1.52
N GLU A 60 8.92 10.44 -0.48
CA GLU A 60 9.43 10.61 0.87
C GLU A 60 9.55 9.30 1.66
N LEU A 61 8.66 8.33 1.45
CA LEU A 61 8.62 7.09 2.24
C LEU A 61 9.22 5.87 1.54
N ASN A 62 9.35 5.89 0.21
CA ASN A 62 9.85 4.72 -0.51
C ASN A 62 11.30 4.44 -0.19
N GLN A 63 11.56 3.24 0.34
CA GLN A 63 12.87 2.76 0.74
C GLN A 63 13.51 3.51 1.93
N THR A 64 12.79 4.43 2.58
CA THR A 64 13.31 5.25 3.69
C THR A 64 12.68 4.86 5.03
N LYS A 65 11.41 4.41 5.04
CA LYS A 65 10.70 4.04 6.26
C LYS A 65 10.89 2.55 6.59
N ILE A 66 11.34 2.28 7.79
CA ILE A 66 11.36 0.94 8.40
C ILE A 66 10.35 0.99 9.55
N PHE A 67 9.34 0.12 9.53
CA PHE A 67 8.46 -0.07 10.68
C PHE A 67 9.19 -0.89 11.75
N ASP A 68 8.94 -0.60 13.03
CA ASP A 68 9.50 -1.38 14.14
C ASP A 68 9.25 -2.88 13.92
N GLY A 69 10.29 -3.71 14.04
CA GLY A 69 10.19 -5.15 13.78
C GLY A 69 10.37 -5.59 12.31
N CYS A 70 10.67 -4.67 11.39
CA CYS A 70 11.10 -5.01 10.03
C CYS A 70 12.61 -4.82 9.84
N LEU A 71 13.24 -5.79 9.16
CA LEU A 71 14.67 -5.71 8.78
C LEU A 71 14.88 -5.00 7.42
N VAL A 72 13.79 -4.70 6.71
CA VAL A 72 13.81 -4.16 5.35
C VAL A 72 12.89 -2.94 5.26
N PRO A 73 13.26 -1.93 4.47
CA PRO A 73 12.40 -0.77 4.28
C PRO A 73 11.17 -1.13 3.44
N ILE A 74 10.07 -0.43 3.70
CA ILE A 74 8.83 -0.60 2.93
C ILE A 74 9.03 -0.13 1.49
N VAL A 75 8.36 -0.81 0.57
CA VAL A 75 8.48 -0.52 -0.87
C VAL A 75 7.13 -0.06 -1.39
N PHE A 76 7.15 1.06 -2.12
CA PHE A 76 5.99 1.62 -2.78
C PHE A 76 6.06 1.43 -4.29
N HIS A 77 4.92 1.13 -4.89
CA HIS A 77 4.76 1.08 -6.33
C HIS A 77 3.53 1.89 -6.78
N ILE A 78 3.66 2.71 -7.83
CA ILE A 78 2.51 3.42 -8.40
C ILE A 78 1.70 2.42 -9.20
N GLN A 79 0.42 2.27 -8.85
CA GLN A 79 -0.48 1.44 -9.64
C GLN A 79 -0.73 2.14 -11.00
N GLY A 80 -0.20 1.55 -12.08
CA GLY A 80 -0.26 2.10 -13.44
C GLY A 80 0.89 1.70 -14.36
N SER A 81 2.04 1.29 -13.82
CA SER A 81 3.16 0.74 -14.61
C SER A 81 2.92 -0.73 -14.94
N ILE A 82 3.34 -1.18 -16.13
CA ILE A 82 3.08 -2.51 -16.73
C ILE A 82 3.38 -3.69 -15.77
N LEU A 83 4.34 -3.51 -14.85
CA LEU A 83 4.68 -4.49 -13.80
C LEU A 83 3.52 -4.78 -12.81
N ASN A 84 2.69 -3.78 -12.50
CA ASN A 84 1.61 -3.88 -11.52
C ASN A 84 0.35 -4.54 -12.07
N HIS A 85 0.21 -4.69 -13.39
CA HIS A 85 -0.92 -5.40 -14.00
C HIS A 85 -1.00 -6.85 -13.52
N HIS A 86 0.15 -7.48 -13.25
CA HIS A 86 0.21 -8.85 -12.73
C HIS A 86 -0.27 -8.93 -11.26
N ILE A 87 0.17 -8.01 -10.39
CA ILE A 87 -0.25 -7.96 -8.98
C ILE A 87 -1.73 -7.63 -8.86
N HIS A 88 -2.24 -6.70 -9.68
CA HIS A 88 -3.66 -6.34 -9.69
C HIS A 88 -4.56 -7.54 -10.03
N ARG A 89 -4.18 -8.35 -11.02
CA ARG A 89 -4.93 -9.57 -11.40
C ARG A 89 -4.87 -10.67 -10.35
N LEU A 90 -3.77 -10.78 -9.61
CA LEU A 90 -3.61 -11.81 -8.57
C LEU A 90 -4.40 -11.52 -7.28
N HIS A 91 -4.72 -10.26 -7.01
CA HIS A 91 -5.37 -9.83 -5.76
C HIS A 91 -6.80 -9.32 -5.93
N GLN A 92 -7.27 -9.10 -7.15
CA GLN A 92 -8.69 -8.93 -7.46
C GLN A 92 -9.18 -10.13 -8.27
N PRO A 93 -9.57 -11.25 -7.63
CA PRO A 93 -10.40 -12.21 -8.31
C PRO A 93 -11.75 -11.53 -8.55
N GLU A 94 -12.03 -11.24 -9.82
CA GLU A 94 -13.38 -10.99 -10.34
C GLU A 94 -14.07 -9.68 -9.90
N ARG A 95 -13.88 -8.62 -10.69
CA ARG A 95 -15.04 -7.84 -11.13
C ARG A 95 -15.37 -8.26 -12.56
N ILE A 96 -16.05 -9.40 -12.68
CA ILE A 96 -16.82 -9.73 -13.88
C ILE A 96 -18.16 -9.01 -13.70
N GLN A 97 -18.35 -8.00 -14.56
CA GLN A 97 -19.56 -7.23 -14.91
C GLN A 97 -20.22 -6.37 -13.82
#